data_AF-A0A163J081-F1
#
_entry.id   AF-A0A163J081-F1
#
_cell.length_a   1.000
_cell.length_b   1.000
_cell.length_c   1.000
_cell.angle_alpha   90.00
_cell.angle_beta   90.00
_cell.angle_gamma   90.00
#
_symmetry.space_group_name_H-M   'P 1'
#
loop_
_entity.id
_entity.type
_entity.pdbx_description
1 polymer ?
#
loop_
_entity_poly.entity_id
_entity_poly.type
_entity_poly.pdbx_seq_one_letter_code
_entity_poly.pdbx_strand_id
1 'polypeptide(L)' 'MTQQELAERTGISLAVLGSIERGNRRAEEQMLVQIADALEITLQELKERS' A
#
# COMPACT_ATOMS: atom_id res chain seq x y z
N MET A 1 -5.36 -11.44 -0.85
CA MET A 1 -3.97 -11.07 -1.16
C MET A 1 -3.18 -11.03 0.13
N THR A 2 -1.99 -11.61 0.16
CA THR A 2 -1.04 -11.51 1.28
C THR A 2 -0.17 -10.26 1.14
N GLN A 3 0.55 -9.88 2.21
CA GLN A 3 1.46 -8.73 2.14
C GLN A 3 2.66 -8.99 1.20
N GLN A 4 3.09 -10.25 1.07
CA GLN A 4 4.13 -10.65 0.11
C GLN A 4 3.65 -10.47 -1.33
N GLU A 5 2.44 -10.93 -1.65
CA GLU A 5 1.85 -10.72 -2.97
C GLU A 5 1.65 -9.23 -3.29
N LEU A 6 1.27 -8.41 -2.31
CA LEU A 6 1.16 -6.97 -2.48
C LEU A 6 2.53 -6.31 -2.74
N ALA A 7 3.57 -6.73 -2.03
CA ALA A 7 4.94 -6.26 -2.23
C ALA A 7 5.43 -6.53 -3.66
N GLU A 8 5.19 -7.75 -4.16
CA GLU A 8 5.55 -8.16 -5.51
C GLU A 8 4.80 -7.34 -6.58
N ARG A 9 3.49 -7.11 -6.39
CA ARG A 9 2.66 -6.38 -7.35
C ARG A 9 2.95 -4.87 -7.39
N THR A 10 3.31 -4.28 -6.27
CA THR A 10 3.58 -2.83 -6.16
C THR A 10 5.04 -2.46 -6.40
N GLY A 11 5.96 -3.43 -6.29
CA GLY A 11 7.40 -3.16 -6.22
C GLY A 11 7.85 -2.53 -4.89
N ILE A 12 6.94 -2.39 -3.91
CA ILE A 12 7.26 -1.86 -2.58
C ILE A 12 7.77 -3.00 -1.72
N SER A 13 8.91 -2.82 -1.05
CA SER A 13 9.45 -3.87 -0.19
C SER A 13 8.48 -4.24 0.95
N LEU A 14 8.47 -5.52 1.32
CA LEU A 14 7.66 -6.07 2.42
C LEU A 14 7.87 -5.28 3.73
N ALA A 15 9.11 -4.89 4.03
CA ALA A 15 9.45 -4.12 5.23
C ALA A 15 8.83 -2.70 5.23
N VAL A 16 8.74 -2.06 4.06
CA VAL A 16 8.11 -0.75 3.91
C VAL A 16 6.59 -0.86 4.10
N LEU A 17 5.94 -1.83 3.43
CA LEU A 17 4.51 -2.09 3.61
C LEU A 17 4.18 -2.36 5.08
N GLY A 18 4.92 -3.24 5.75
CA GLY A 18 4.70 -3.52 7.17
C GLY A 18 4.95 -2.32 8.08
N SER A 19 5.86 -1.41 7.72
CA SER A 19 6.07 -0.18 8.50
C SER A 19 4.94 0.83 8.32
N ILE A 20 4.33 0.88 7.14
CA ILE A 20 3.15 1.71 6.85
C ILE A 20 1.94 1.19 7.63
N GLU A 21 1.65 -0.11 7.54
CA GLU A 21 0.50 -0.73 8.23
C GLU A 21 0.57 -0.59 9.76
N ARG A 22 1.76 -0.63 10.34
CA ARG A 22 1.96 -0.42 11.78
C ARG A 22 1.98 1.05 12.20
N GLY A 23 1.87 1.99 11.27
CA GLY A 23 1.91 3.43 11.55
C GLY A 23 3.31 3.99 11.83
N ASN A 24 4.37 3.19 11.64
CA ASN A 24 5.76 3.62 11.86
C ASN A 24 6.30 4.48 10.71
N ARG A 25 5.64 4.45 9.54
CA ARG A 25 5.99 5.25 8.35
C ARG A 25 4.73 5.76 7.67
N ARG A 26 4.76 7.03 7.25
CA ARG A 26 3.73 7.57 6.35
C ARG A 26 4.05 7.18 4.90
N ALA A 27 3.05 6.66 4.19
CA ALA A 27 3.17 6.38 2.76
C ALA A 27 3.21 7.69 1.96
N GLU A 28 4.03 7.72 0.92
CA GLU A 28 4.06 8.81 -0.06
C GLU A 28 2.88 8.66 -1.03
N GLU A 29 2.42 9.76 -1.65
CA GLU A 29 1.26 9.77 -2.55
C GLU A 29 1.41 8.74 -3.67
N GLN A 30 2.60 8.62 -4.27
CA GLN A 30 2.90 7.63 -5.31
C GLN A 30 2.74 6.20 -4.81
N MET A 31 3.17 5.90 -3.59
CA MET A 31 2.98 4.57 -3.00
C MET A 31 1.51 4.25 -2.78
N LEU A 32 0.73 5.24 -2.34
CA LEU A 32 -0.72 5.05 -2.18
C LEU A 32 -1.40 4.78 -3.52
N VAL A 33 -0.98 5.44 -4.60
CA VAL A 33 -1.46 5.15 -5.96
C VAL A 33 -1.11 3.71 -6.36
N GLN A 34 0.15 3.28 -6.19
CA GLN A 34 0.56 1.90 -6.51
C GLN A 34 -0.22 0.85 -5.72
N ILE A 35 -0.46 1.11 -4.43
CA ILE A 35 -1.23 0.23 -3.55
C ILE A 35 -2.69 0.17 -4.01
N ALA A 36 -3.31 1.31 -4.34
CA ALA A 36 -4.68 1.38 -4.86
C ALA A 36 -4.83 0.60 -6.18
N ASP A 37 -3.90 0.81 -7.11
CA ASP A 37 -3.87 0.10 -8.41
C ASP A 37 -3.72 -1.42 -8.20
N ALA A 38 -2.85 -1.85 -7.30
CA ALA A 38 -2.70 -3.27 -6.97
C ALA A 38 -3.96 -3.83 -6.27
N LEU A 39 -4.68 -3.03 -5.49
CA LEU A 39 -5.91 -3.48 -4.84
C LEU A 39 -7.14 -3.39 -5.76
N GLU A 40 -6.99 -2.87 -6.98
CA GLU A 40 -8.07 -2.66 -7.94
C GLU A 40 -9.21 -1.78 -7.37
N ILE A 41 -8.83 -0.79 -6.56
CA ILE A 41 -9.73 0.22 -5.98
C ILE A 41 -9.22 1.63 -6.32
N THR A 42 -10.07 2.63 -6.13
CA THR A 42 -9.64 4.01 -6.28
C THR A 42 -8.75 4.47 -5.10
N LEU A 43 -7.89 5.46 -5.35
CA LEU A 43 -7.12 6.11 -4.29
C LEU A 43 -8.02 6.71 -3.20
N GLN A 44 -9.23 7.15 -3.56
CA GLN A 44 -10.21 7.67 -2.61
C GLN A 44 -10.69 6.57 -1.66
N GLU A 45 -11.11 5.41 -2.19
CA GLU A 45 -11.53 4.26 -1.37
C GLU A 45 -10.42 3.77 -0.44
N LEU A 46 -9.16 3.85 -0.88
CA LEU A 46 -8.01 3.53 -0.04
C LEU A 46 -7.87 4.50 1.16
N LYS A 47 -8.12 5.79 0.95
CA LYS A 47 -7.99 6.84 1.99
C LYS A 47 -9.20 6.93 2.92
N GLU A 48 -10.38 6.51 2.47
CA GLU A 48 -11.61 6.51 3.29
C GLU A 48 -11.62 5.40 4.35
N ARG A 49 -10.77 4.37 4.20
CA ARG A 49 -10.70 3.19 5.07
C ARG A 49 -9.61 3.26 6.15
N SER A 50 -8.85 4.35 6.21
CA SER A 50 -7.70 4.54 7.13
C SER A 50 -7.97 5.53 8.25
#